data_AF-A0A2A6EKE5-F1
#
_entry.id   AF-A0A2A6EKE5-F1
#
_cell.length_a   1.000
_cell.length_b   1.000
_cell.length_c   1.000
_cell.angle_alpha   90.00
_cell.angle_beta   90.00
_cell.angle_gamma   90.00
#
_symmetry.space_group_name_H-M   'P 1'
#
loop_
_entity.id
_entity.type
_entity.pdbx_description
1 polymer ?
#
loop_
_entity_poly.entity_id
_entity_poly.type
_entity_poly.pdbx_seq_one_letter_code
_entity_poly.pdbx_strand_id
1 'polypeptide(L)'
;MTRDEKIWSTIKFTLLLGFSVTLIYILLCKYVMQIPVSLTGNVVKEINDAETILNDQQQMAEQMNVLKKDIDSLNFEIQQSQRINDIKHRMTQLQNNYRQHTYNPKYLYCMQSFKTIQGYFEIKEKLYWTTKNKEDREKKLEVYKAQIK
;
A
#
# COMPACT_ATOMS: atom_id res chain seq x y z
N MET A 1 -38.28 69.22 -21.11
CA MET A 1 -37.17 68.25 -21.11
C MET A 1 -37.18 67.56 -22.46
N THR A 2 -36.30 67.98 -23.36
CA THR A 2 -36.29 67.59 -24.77
C THR A 2 -35.91 66.12 -24.92
N ARG A 3 -36.38 65.49 -25.99
CA ARG A 3 -36.27 64.04 -26.23
C ARG A 3 -34.82 63.54 -26.13
N ASP A 4 -33.87 64.39 -26.48
CA ASP A 4 -32.43 64.10 -26.46
C ASP A 4 -31.85 64.00 -25.04
N GLU A 5 -32.35 64.78 -24.08
CA GLU A 5 -31.90 64.72 -22.68
C GLU A 5 -32.34 63.40 -22.01
N LYS A 6 -33.53 62.91 -22.35
CA LYS A 6 -34.01 61.61 -21.87
C LYS A 6 -33.17 60.47 -22.43
N ILE A 7 -32.88 60.48 -23.73
CA ILE A 7 -32.06 59.45 -24.39
C ILE A 7 -30.64 59.43 -23.79
N TRP A 8 -30.03 60.61 -23.61
CA TRP A 8 -28.69 60.73 -23.02
C TRP A 8 -28.65 60.27 -21.55
N SER A 9 -29.69 60.57 -20.77
CA SER A 9 -29.83 60.10 -19.39
C SER A 9 -29.99 58.59 -19.32
N THR A 10 -30.81 57.99 -20.19
CA THR A 10 -31.00 56.54 -20.27
C THR A 10 -29.69 55.83 -20.64
N ILE A 11 -28.95 56.32 -21.63
CA ILE A 11 -27.66 55.72 -22.03
C ILE A 11 -26.66 55.75 -20.86
N LYS A 12 -26.54 56.88 -20.16
CA LYS A 12 -25.67 56.99 -18.97
C LYS A 12 -26.08 56.02 -17.88
N PHE A 13 -27.38 55.91 -17.59
CA PHE A 13 -27.90 55.00 -16.58
C PHE A 13 -27.63 53.54 -16.94
N THR A 14 -27.86 53.14 -18.20
CA THR A 14 -27.58 51.77 -18.67
C THR A 14 -26.09 51.44 -18.57
N LEU A 15 -25.21 52.37 -18.93
CA LEU A 15 -23.76 52.16 -18.86
C LEU A 15 -23.28 52.05 -17.40
N LEU A 16 -23.81 52.89 -16.51
CA LEU A 16 -23.48 52.88 -15.08
C LEU A 16 -24.01 51.64 -14.37
N LEU A 17 -25.20 51.17 -14.75
CA LEU A 17 -25.79 49.92 -14.26
C LEU A 17 -24.99 48.72 -14.75
N GLY A 18 -24.60 48.67 -16.02
CA GLY A 18 -23.75 47.60 -16.56
C GLY A 18 -22.39 47.54 -15.87
N PHE A 19 -21.78 48.70 -15.59
CA PHE A 19 -20.54 48.78 -14.83
C PHE A 19 -20.71 48.30 -13.38
N SER A 20 -21.80 48.69 -12.72
CA SER A 20 -22.10 48.25 -11.36
C SER A 20 -22.29 46.73 -11.27
N VAL A 21 -23.07 46.14 -12.18
CA VAL A 21 -23.32 44.69 -12.21
C VAL A 21 -22.04 43.91 -12.48
N THR A 22 -21.20 44.37 -13.40
CA THR A 22 -19.91 43.71 -13.68
C THR A 22 -18.94 43.80 -12.50
N LEU A 23 -18.90 44.93 -11.80
CA LEU A 23 -18.06 45.10 -10.61
C LEU A 23 -18.53 44.21 -9.45
N ILE A 24 -19.84 44.12 -9.22
CA ILE A 24 -20.44 43.20 -8.24
C ILE A 24 -20.15 41.74 -8.63
N TYR A 25 -20.25 41.40 -9.92
CA TYR A 25 -19.95 40.06 -10.41
C TYR A 25 -18.48 39.66 -10.15
N ILE A 26 -17.52 40.55 -10.43
CA ILE A 26 -16.10 40.31 -10.15
C ILE A 26 -15.86 40.15 -8.63
N LEU A 27 -16.50 40.98 -7.80
CA LEU A 27 -16.40 40.86 -6.35
C LEU A 27 -16.99 39.53 -5.85
N LEU A 28 -18.14 39.09 -6.37
CA LEU A 28 -18.73 37.79 -6.04
C LEU A 28 -17.80 36.64 -6.45
N CYS A 29 -17.25 36.67 -7.66
CA CYS A 29 -16.30 35.66 -8.11
C CYS A 29 -15.02 35.64 -7.27
N LYS A 30 -14.56 36.79 -6.75
CA LYS A 30 -13.34 36.86 -5.94
C LYS A 30 -13.55 36.49 -4.47
N TYR A 31 -14.69 36.87 -3.89
CA TYR A 31 -14.93 36.76 -2.44
C TYR A 31 -15.91 35.64 -2.05
N VAL A 32 -16.88 35.31 -2.90
CA VAL A 32 -17.85 34.23 -2.64
C VAL A 32 -17.36 32.90 -3.20
N MET A 33 -16.77 32.91 -4.40
CA MET A 33 -15.99 31.77 -4.88
C MET A 33 -14.55 31.89 -4.39
N GLN A 34 -14.31 31.66 -3.09
CA GLN A 34 -12.96 31.35 -2.64
C GLN A 34 -12.50 30.12 -3.43
N ILE A 35 -11.56 30.31 -4.38
CA ILE A 35 -10.81 29.20 -4.96
C ILE A 35 -10.24 28.45 -3.76
N PRO A 36 -10.64 27.20 -3.51
CA PRO A 36 -10.37 26.57 -2.24
C PRO A 36 -8.95 26.02 -2.28
N VAL A 37 -7.97 26.93 -2.21
CA VAL A 37 -6.53 26.61 -2.18
C VAL A 37 -6.24 25.67 -0.99
N SER A 38 -6.99 25.79 0.10
CA SER A 38 -6.95 24.87 1.24
C SER A 38 -7.45 23.45 0.92
N LEU A 39 -8.47 23.31 0.07
CA LEU A 39 -8.99 22.01 -0.35
C LEU A 39 -8.01 21.34 -1.32
N THR A 40 -7.40 22.11 -2.24
CA THR A 40 -6.34 21.61 -3.12
C THR A 40 -5.11 21.17 -2.33
N GLY A 41 -4.68 21.93 -1.32
CA GLY A 41 -3.52 21.56 -0.48
C GLY A 41 -3.74 20.26 0.31
N ASN A 42 -4.93 20.06 0.87
CA ASN A 42 -5.28 18.82 1.58
C ASN A 42 -5.32 17.62 0.64
N VAL A 43 -5.92 17.77 -0.54
CA VAL A 43 -6.00 16.70 -1.55
C VAL A 43 -4.59 16.32 -2.05
N VAL A 44 -3.71 17.29 -2.31
CA VAL A 44 -2.32 17.01 -2.71
C VAL A 44 -1.58 16.24 -1.62
N LYS A 45 -1.78 16.61 -0.35
CA LYS A 45 -1.19 15.89 0.78
C LYS A 45 -1.70 14.45 0.87
N GLU A 46 -3.00 14.24 0.72
CA GLU A 46 -3.59 12.90 0.71
C GLU A 46 -3.08 12.04 -0.45
N ILE A 47 -2.91 12.62 -1.63
CA ILE A 47 -2.31 11.94 -2.80
C ILE A 47 -0.87 11.54 -2.49
N ASN A 48 -0.06 12.46 -1.96
CA ASN A 48 1.34 12.19 -1.64
C ASN A 48 1.49 11.10 -0.56
N ASP A 49 0.62 11.13 0.46
CA ASP A 49 0.56 10.10 1.49
C ASP A 49 0.16 8.73 0.89
N ALA A 50 -0.80 8.72 -0.04
CA ALA A 50 -1.22 7.49 -0.73
C ALA A 50 -0.12 6.93 -1.64
N GLU A 51 0.60 7.79 -2.36
CA GLU A 51 1.71 7.39 -3.23
C GLU A 51 2.88 6.80 -2.43
N THR A 52 3.18 7.37 -1.26
CA THR A 52 4.17 6.82 -0.32
C THR A 52 3.78 5.40 0.11
N ILE A 53 2.52 5.20 0.52
CA ILE A 53 2.03 3.87 0.93
C ILE A 53 2.05 2.88 -0.24
N LEU A 54 1.71 3.32 -1.44
CA LEU A 54 1.72 2.48 -2.63
C LEU A 54 3.13 2.01 -2.96
N ASN A 55 4.13 2.90 -2.87
CA ASN A 55 5.53 2.54 -3.06
C ASN A 55 6.00 1.52 -2.01
N ASP A 56 5.63 1.71 -0.74
CA ASP A 56 5.93 0.73 0.32
C ASP A 56 5.29 -0.64 0.05
N GLN A 57 4.05 -0.66 -0.45
CA GLN A 57 3.36 -1.90 -0.84
C GLN A 57 4.07 -2.62 -1.99
N GLN A 58 4.57 -1.89 -2.98
CA GLN A 58 5.34 -2.46 -4.09
C GLN A 58 6.64 -3.08 -3.61
N GLN A 59 7.39 -2.36 -2.77
CA GLN A 59 8.63 -2.87 -2.17
C GLN A 59 8.36 -4.12 -1.33
N MET A 60 7.26 -4.12 -0.56
CA MET A 60 6.88 -5.28 0.24
C MET A 60 6.51 -6.50 -0.60
N ALA A 61 5.81 -6.30 -1.72
CA ALA A 61 5.49 -7.38 -2.65
C ALA A 61 6.77 -8.00 -3.23
N GLU A 62 7.77 -7.17 -3.57
CA GLU A 62 9.07 -7.66 -4.02
C GLU A 62 9.81 -8.44 -2.93
N GLN A 63 9.84 -7.93 -1.70
CA GLN A 63 10.44 -8.63 -0.56
C GLN A 63 9.76 -9.97 -0.28
N MET A 64 8.43 -10.06 -0.40
CA MET A 64 7.69 -11.33 -0.29
C MET A 64 8.11 -12.32 -1.39
N ASN A 65 8.27 -11.86 -2.63
CA ASN A 65 8.71 -12.72 -3.73
C ASN A 65 10.11 -13.27 -3.51
N VAL A 66 11.02 -12.45 -3.00
CA VAL A 66 12.39 -12.89 -2.63
C VAL A 66 12.32 -13.90 -1.49
N LEU A 67 11.60 -13.61 -0.40
CA LEU A 67 11.43 -14.52 0.72
C LEU A 67 10.83 -15.86 0.29
N LYS A 68 9.84 -15.85 -0.59
CA LYS A 68 9.26 -17.08 -1.14
C LYS A 68 10.31 -17.93 -1.87
N LYS A 69 11.13 -17.31 -2.73
CA LYS A 69 12.22 -18.01 -3.44
C LYS A 69 13.26 -18.57 -2.47
N ASP A 70 13.60 -17.82 -1.43
CA ASP A 70 14.52 -18.28 -0.39
C ASP A 70 13.96 -19.50 0.34
N ILE A 71 12.66 -19.49 0.68
CA ILE A 71 11.95 -20.62 1.29
C ILE A 71 11.91 -21.83 0.36
N ASP A 72 11.68 -21.62 -0.95
CA ASP A 72 11.70 -22.70 -1.93
C ASP A 72 13.08 -23.37 -2.06
N SER A 73 14.16 -22.63 -1.78
CA SER A 73 15.55 -23.12 -1.85
C SER A 73 16.10 -23.71 -0.54
N LEU A 74 15.30 -23.73 0.53
CA LEU A 74 15.71 -24.24 1.84
C LEU A 74 15.75 -25.78 1.84
N ASN A 75 16.82 -26.34 2.42
CA ASN A 75 16.85 -27.74 2.85
C ASN A 75 16.82 -27.74 4.39
N PHE A 76 15.78 -28.31 4.98
CA PHE A 76 15.50 -28.18 6.42
C PHE A 76 16.38 -29.06 7.33
N GLU A 77 17.43 -29.70 6.80
CA GLU A 77 18.41 -30.41 7.60
C GLU A 77 19.19 -29.52 8.58
N ILE A 78 19.69 -30.13 9.66
CA ILE A 78 20.36 -29.49 10.81
C ILE A 78 21.52 -28.55 10.40
N GLN A 79 22.17 -28.79 9.25
CA GLN A 79 23.21 -27.92 8.69
C GLN A 79 22.71 -26.56 8.15
N GLN A 80 21.40 -26.30 8.10
CA GLN A 80 20.83 -25.02 7.63
C GLN A 80 20.14 -24.21 8.73
N SER A 81 20.37 -24.50 10.01
CA SER A 81 19.73 -23.80 11.14
C SER A 81 19.95 -22.27 11.10
N GLN A 82 21.14 -21.83 10.72
CA GLN A 82 21.46 -20.40 10.55
C GLN A 82 20.61 -19.76 9.45
N ARG A 83 20.52 -20.40 8.28
CA ARG A 83 19.73 -19.91 7.14
C ARG A 83 18.23 -19.87 7.45
N ILE A 84 17.73 -20.86 8.19
CA ILE A 84 16.35 -20.89 8.69
C ILE A 84 16.11 -19.72 9.65
N ASN A 85 17.03 -19.46 10.58
CA ASN A 85 16.93 -18.35 11.51
C ASN A 85 16.95 -17.00 10.80
N ASP A 86 17.81 -16.84 9.78
CA ASP A 86 17.87 -15.63 8.96
C ASP A 86 16.57 -15.39 8.21
N ILE A 87 15.98 -16.44 7.63
CA ILE A 87 14.68 -16.35 6.94
C ILE A 87 13.56 -16.03 7.93
N LYS A 88 13.54 -16.66 9.12
CA LYS A 88 12.59 -16.32 10.19
C LYS A 88 12.74 -14.86 10.63
N HIS A 89 13.97 -14.38 10.78
CA HIS A 89 14.23 -12.98 11.13
C HIS A 89 13.69 -12.04 10.06
N ARG A 90 14.02 -12.27 8.78
CA ARG A 90 13.52 -11.47 7.64
C ARG A 90 12.00 -11.52 7.51
N MET A 91 11.36 -12.65 7.79
CA MET A 91 9.89 -12.72 7.87
C MET A 91 9.35 -11.77 8.94
N THR A 92 9.92 -11.77 10.16
CA THR A 92 9.45 -10.86 11.23
C THR A 92 9.62 -9.39 10.87
N GLN A 93 10.63 -9.05 10.06
CA GLN A 93 10.85 -7.67 9.60
C GLN A 93 9.71 -7.14 8.74
N LEU A 94 8.91 -7.98 8.08
CA LEU A 94 7.73 -7.54 7.31
C LEU A 94 6.69 -6.83 8.18
N GLN A 95 6.69 -7.05 9.50
CA GLN A 95 5.80 -6.35 10.43
C GLN A 95 6.35 -4.99 10.89
N ASN A 96 7.61 -4.66 10.59
CA ASN A 96 8.27 -3.49 11.17
C ASN A 96 7.59 -2.19 10.75
N ASN A 97 7.23 -2.02 9.46
CA ASN A 97 6.54 -0.80 9.00
C ASN A 97 5.21 -0.59 9.74
N TYR A 98 4.44 -1.66 9.98
CA TYR A 98 3.21 -1.58 10.78
C TYR A 98 3.46 -1.12 12.22
N ARG A 99 4.55 -1.57 12.85
CA ARG A 99 4.94 -1.15 14.20
C ARG A 99 5.46 0.29 14.24
N GLN A 100 6.26 0.69 13.25
CA GLN A 100 6.83 2.03 13.13
C GLN A 100 5.77 3.10 12.91
N HIS A 101 4.67 2.76 12.23
CA HIS A 101 3.52 3.66 12.04
C HIS A 101 2.43 3.49 13.12
N THR A 102 2.80 3.10 14.34
CA THR A 102 1.90 3.01 15.50
C THR A 102 0.62 2.20 15.21
N TYR A 103 0.77 1.08 14.49
CA TYR A 103 -0.35 0.20 14.17
C TYR A 103 -1.45 0.86 13.33
N ASN A 104 -1.10 1.86 12.51
CA ASN A 104 -2.04 2.52 11.62
C ASN A 104 -2.66 1.50 10.64
N PRO A 105 -4.00 1.43 10.54
CA PRO A 105 -4.70 0.51 9.64
C PRO A 105 -4.24 0.57 8.18
N LYS A 106 -3.74 1.72 7.71
CA LYS A 106 -3.17 1.87 6.36
C LYS A 106 -2.02 0.90 6.08
N TYR A 107 -1.32 0.45 7.13
CA TYR A 107 -0.19 -0.49 7.05
C TYR A 107 -0.57 -1.94 7.40
N LEU A 108 -1.87 -2.27 7.52
CA LEU A 108 -2.32 -3.62 7.88
C LEU A 108 -1.82 -4.71 6.92
N TYR A 109 -1.55 -4.35 5.66
CA TYR A 109 -0.98 -5.24 4.65
C TYR A 109 0.34 -5.86 5.11
N CYS A 110 1.17 -5.14 5.88
CA CYS A 110 2.42 -5.64 6.47
C CYS A 110 2.20 -6.87 7.34
N MET A 111 1.18 -6.82 8.19
CA MET A 111 0.82 -7.92 9.09
C MET A 111 0.27 -9.10 8.30
N GLN A 112 -0.54 -8.83 7.26
CA GLN A 112 -1.07 -9.88 6.40
C GLN A 112 0.06 -10.59 5.63
N SER A 113 0.98 -9.84 5.03
CA SER A 113 2.16 -10.36 4.34
C SER A 113 3.00 -11.25 5.25
N PHE A 114 3.24 -10.82 6.49
CA PHE A 114 3.92 -11.64 7.49
C PHE A 114 3.20 -12.98 7.74
N LYS A 115 1.90 -12.94 8.03
CA LYS A 115 1.12 -14.17 8.32
C LYS A 115 1.12 -15.12 7.12
N THR A 116 0.98 -14.59 5.92
CA THR A 116 0.99 -15.37 4.68
C THR A 116 2.33 -16.08 4.47
N ILE A 117 3.46 -15.37 4.59
CA ILE A 117 4.77 -15.98 4.36
C ILE A 117 5.14 -16.95 5.49
N GLN A 118 4.75 -16.66 6.74
CA GLN A 118 4.95 -17.56 7.87
C GLN A 118 4.19 -18.88 7.65
N GLY A 119 2.90 -18.81 7.31
CA GLY A 119 2.11 -20.01 7.02
C GLY A 119 2.69 -20.83 5.85
N TYR A 120 3.20 -20.15 4.82
CA TYR A 120 3.88 -20.82 3.71
C TYR A 120 5.15 -21.55 4.15
N PHE A 121 5.99 -20.92 4.97
CA PHE A 121 7.19 -21.53 5.54
C PHE A 121 6.84 -22.80 6.35
N GLU A 122 5.87 -22.71 7.25
CA GLU A 122 5.46 -23.82 8.12
C GLU A 122 4.94 -25.03 7.32
N ILE A 123 4.20 -24.78 6.23
CA ILE A 123 3.73 -25.84 5.34
C ILE A 123 4.91 -26.54 4.66
N LYS A 124 5.88 -25.76 4.15
CA LYS A 124 7.07 -26.30 3.48
C LYS A 124 7.94 -27.12 4.43
N GLU A 125 8.15 -26.63 5.65
CA GLU A 125 8.88 -27.35 6.69
C GLU A 125 8.20 -28.69 7.02
N LYS A 126 6.89 -28.68 7.27
CA LYS A 126 6.12 -29.91 7.56
C LYS A 126 6.14 -30.90 6.41
N LEU A 127 5.99 -30.43 5.17
CA LEU A 127 6.03 -31.27 3.98
C LEU A 127 7.40 -31.97 3.86
N TYR A 128 8.48 -31.20 4.00
CA TYR A 128 9.84 -31.74 3.93
C TYR A 128 10.05 -32.88 4.95
N TRP A 129 9.72 -32.65 6.22
CA TRP A 129 9.91 -33.66 7.27
C TRP A 129 9.01 -34.87 7.08
N THR A 130 7.80 -34.68 6.56
CA THR A 130 6.89 -35.79 6.26
C THR A 130 7.45 -36.68 5.14
N THR A 131 7.98 -36.07 4.07
CA THR A 131 8.62 -36.81 2.97
C THR A 131 9.86 -37.55 3.44
N LYS A 132 10.74 -36.88 4.19
CA LYS A 132 11.95 -37.50 4.73
C LYS A 132 11.65 -38.69 5.63
N ASN A 133 10.69 -38.53 6.56
CA ASN A 133 10.25 -39.62 7.43
C ASN A 133 9.69 -40.81 6.66
N LYS A 134 9.01 -40.57 5.53
CA LYS A 134 8.52 -41.64 4.66
C LYS A 134 9.69 -42.38 4.00
N GLU A 135 10.63 -41.66 3.41
CA GLU A 135 11.83 -42.25 2.79
C GLU A 135 12.65 -43.08 3.79
N ASP A 136 12.82 -42.59 5.01
CA ASP A 136 13.54 -43.31 6.07
C ASP A 136 12.82 -44.59 6.50
N ARG A 137 11.48 -44.59 6.52
CA ARG A 137 10.67 -45.79 6.79
C ARG A 137 10.79 -46.82 5.67
N GLU A 138 10.76 -46.37 4.42
CA GLU A 138 10.92 -47.24 3.24
C GLU A 138 12.31 -47.90 3.24
N LYS A 139 13.37 -47.14 3.50
CA LYS A 139 14.73 -47.68 3.64
C LYS A 139 14.83 -48.73 4.75
N LYS A 140 14.22 -48.47 5.92
CA LYS A 140 14.20 -49.45 7.03
C LYS A 140 13.44 -50.72 6.66
N LEU A 141 12.32 -50.60 5.94
CA LEU A 141 11.54 -51.75 5.47
C LEU A 141 12.36 -52.63 4.53
N GLU A 142 13.09 -52.05 3.58
CA GLU A 142 13.95 -52.79 2.66
C GLU A 142 15.08 -53.53 3.40
N VAL A 143 15.70 -52.90 4.40
CA VAL A 143 16.69 -53.56 5.27
C VAL A 143 16.10 -54.77 5.98
N TYR A 144 14.89 -54.66 6.54
CA TYR A 144 14.24 -55.80 7.21
C TYR A 144 13.85 -56.91 6.24
N LYS A 145 13.38 -56.59 5.02
CA LYS A 145 13.12 -57.60 3.99
C LYS A 145 14.39 -58.34 3.59
N ALA A 146 15.52 -57.64 3.48
CA ALA A 146 16.80 -58.25 3.13
C ALA A 146 17.34 -59.20 4.21
N GLN A 147 16.98 -58.97 5.49
CA GLN A 147 17.37 -59.84 6.62
C GLN A 147 16.51 -61.10 6.77
N ILE A 148 15.36 -61.17 6.09
CA ILE A 148 14.44 -62.32 6.12
C ILE A 148 14.77 -63.33 5.00
N LYS A 149 15.70 -62.99 4.08
CA LYS A 149 16.22 -63.86 3.03
C LYS A 149 17.51 -64.54 3.46
#